data_AF-A0A383E3C8-F1
#
_entry.id   AF-A0A383E3C8-F1
#
_cell.length_a   1.000
_cell.length_b   1.000
_cell.length_c   1.000
_cell.angle_alpha   90.00
_cell.angle_beta   90.00
_cell.angle_gamma   90.00
#
_symmetry.space_group_name_H-M   'P 1'
#
loop_
_entity.id
_entity.type
_entity.pdbx_description
1 polymer ?
#
loop_
_entity_poly.entity_id
_entity_poly.type
_entity_poly.pdbx_seq_one_letter_code
_entity_poly.pdbx_strand_id
1 'polypeptide(L)'
;MRNISTIFRREVSAYFNSPIAYIFIILFVFILGFLFFVFFPFFSQTSPDLRNFFFWFPWVLSIFIPAVTMRLWSEERRSGTIELLLTWPVQAWEVVVGKYLAGLFVIAVSLALTLVVPLSLASVTTIEWGVIFTSYL
;
A
#
# COMPACT_ATOMS: atom_id res chain seq x y z
N MET A 1 9.69 -0.86 24.05
CA MET A 1 10.07 -0.72 22.62
C MET A 1 10.40 -2.05 21.92
N ARG A 2 11.08 -3.02 22.55
CA ARG A 2 11.34 -4.34 21.93
C ARG A 2 10.04 -5.07 21.52
N ASN A 3 8.99 -4.98 22.33
CA ASN A 3 7.69 -5.60 22.04
C ASN A 3 7.07 -5.10 20.72
N ILE A 4 7.08 -3.78 20.48
CA ILE A 4 6.53 -3.16 19.27
C ILE A 4 7.25 -3.67 18.02
N SER A 5 8.59 -3.73 18.05
CA SER A 5 9.39 -4.25 16.92
C SER A 5 9.11 -5.74 16.66
N THR A 6 8.96 -6.54 17.72
CA THR A 6 8.60 -7.96 17.59
C THR A 6 7.22 -8.13 16.96
N ILE A 7 6.23 -7.36 17.40
CA ILE A 7 4.87 -7.37 16.83
C ILE A 7 4.91 -6.94 15.37
N PHE A 8 5.54 -5.81 15.07
CA PHE A 8 5.71 -5.32 13.70
C PHE A 8 6.30 -6.39 12.77
N ARG A 9 7.42 -7.02 13.17
CA ARG A 9 8.09 -8.03 12.34
C ARG A 9 7.23 -9.28 12.15
N ARG A 10 6.52 -9.70 13.19
CA ARG A 10 5.55 -10.81 13.12
C ARG A 10 4.43 -10.50 12.14
N GLU A 11 3.82 -9.32 12.24
CA GLU A 11 2.71 -8.88 11.38
C GLU A 11 3.15 -8.75 9.93
N VAL A 12 4.28 -8.13 9.65
CA VAL A 12 4.85 -8.03 8.30
C VAL A 12 5.09 -9.45 7.73
N SER A 13 5.67 -10.35 8.51
CA SER A 13 5.85 -11.75 8.08
C SER A 13 4.51 -12.45 7.81
N ALA A 14 3.49 -12.23 8.63
CA ALA A 14 2.15 -12.78 8.43
C ALA A 14 1.48 -12.25 7.15
N TYR A 15 1.74 -10.99 6.78
CA TYR A 15 1.31 -10.44 5.51
C TYR A 15 1.92 -11.19 4.32
N PHE A 16 3.24 -11.29 4.27
CA PHE A 16 3.97 -11.88 3.14
C PHE A 16 3.97 -13.41 3.09
N ASN A 17 3.57 -14.08 4.17
CA ASN A 17 3.31 -15.53 4.15
C ASN A 17 1.94 -15.89 3.56
N SER A 18 1.03 -14.92 3.47
CA SER A 18 -0.30 -15.14 2.89
C SER A 18 -0.34 -14.69 1.42
N PRO A 19 -0.82 -15.53 0.49
CA PRO A 19 -0.97 -15.17 -0.92
C PRO A 19 -1.78 -13.89 -1.15
N ILE A 20 -2.70 -13.61 -0.22
CA ILE A 20 -3.65 -12.49 -0.30
C ILE A 20 -2.93 -11.13 -0.35
N ALA A 21 -1.81 -10.96 0.37
CA ALA A 21 -1.09 -9.68 0.37
C ALA A 21 -0.54 -9.35 -1.02
N TYR A 22 0.03 -10.35 -1.69
CA TYR A 22 0.54 -10.19 -3.06
C TYR A 22 -0.60 -9.86 -4.03
N ILE A 23 -1.75 -10.53 -3.90
CA ILE A 23 -2.92 -10.27 -4.74
C ILE A 23 -3.35 -8.81 -4.61
N PHE A 24 -3.46 -8.28 -3.39
CA PHE A 24 -3.83 -6.88 -3.18
C PHE A 24 -2.83 -5.90 -3.77
N ILE A 25 -1.52 -6.13 -3.57
CA ILE A 25 -0.46 -5.26 -4.09
C ILE A 25 -0.48 -5.26 -5.64
N ILE A 26 -0.54 -6.45 -6.25
CA ILE A 26 -0.58 -6.59 -7.71
C ILE A 26 -1.84 -5.93 -8.26
N LEU A 27 -2.99 -6.17 -7.65
CA LEU A 27 -4.27 -5.60 -8.08
C LEU A 27 -4.29 -4.08 -7.94
N PHE A 28 -3.70 -3.52 -6.89
CA PHE A 28 -3.53 -2.08 -6.71
C PHE A 28 -2.71 -1.45 -7.83
N VAL A 29 -1.52 -2.00 -8.10
CA VAL A 29 -0.64 -1.51 -9.17
C VAL A 29 -1.29 -1.70 -10.54
N PHE A 30 -1.93 -2.85 -10.76
CA PHE A 30 -2.62 -3.17 -12.00
C PHE A 30 -3.79 -2.23 -12.27
N ILE A 31 -4.67 -1.98 -11.29
CA ILE A 31 -5.80 -1.06 -11.46
C ILE A 31 -5.31 0.35 -11.73
N LEU A 32 -4.32 0.86 -10.99
CA LEU A 32 -3.77 2.18 -11.24
C LEU A 32 -3.15 2.30 -12.65
N GLY A 33 -2.37 1.31 -13.06
CA GLY A 33 -1.78 1.27 -14.41
C GLY A 33 -2.85 1.16 -15.50
N PHE A 34 -3.85 0.30 -15.29
CA PHE A 34 -4.96 0.11 -16.21
C PHE A 34 -5.77 1.40 -16.39
N LEU A 35 -6.14 2.06 -15.29
CA LEU A 35 -6.85 3.34 -15.34
C LEU A 35 -6.04 4.42 -16.07
N PHE A 36 -4.74 4.46 -15.83
CA PHE A 36 -3.82 5.38 -16.50
C PHE A 36 -3.80 5.19 -18.03
N PHE A 37 -3.73 3.94 -18.52
CA PHE A 37 -3.66 3.67 -19.96
C PHE A 37 -5.02 3.73 -20.69
N VAL A 38 -6.14 3.47 -19.99
CA VAL A 38 -7.47 3.32 -20.62
C VAL A 38 -8.28 4.62 -20.63
N PHE A 39 -8.33 5.34 -19.51
CA PHE A 39 -9.24 6.49 -19.37
C PHE A 39 -8.76 7.76 -20.04
N PHE A 40 -7.45 7.85 -20.31
CA PHE A 40 -6.87 8.93 -21.05
C PHE A 40 -6.19 8.35 -22.28
N PRO A 41 -6.34 8.97 -23.46
CA PRO A 41 -5.70 8.46 -24.66
C PRO A 41 -4.21 8.79 -24.60
N PHE A 42 -3.49 8.05 -23.76
CA PHE A 42 -2.06 8.16 -23.54
C PHE A 42 -1.31 8.09 -24.88
N PHE A 43 -1.75 7.19 -25.76
CA PHE A 43 -1.16 6.99 -27.08
C PHE A 43 -1.51 8.06 -28.12
N SER A 44 -2.50 8.93 -27.86
CA SER A 44 -2.85 10.02 -28.78
C SER A 44 -2.34 11.38 -28.30
N GLN A 45 -1.71 11.46 -27.14
CA GLN A 45 -1.15 12.69 -26.60
C GLN A 45 0.28 12.88 -27.10
N THR A 46 0.57 14.09 -27.59
CA THR A 46 1.91 14.51 -28.03
C THR A 46 2.90 14.66 -26.87
N SER A 47 2.42 14.70 -25.63
CA SER A 47 3.24 14.79 -24.43
C SER A 47 2.63 13.93 -23.33
N PRO A 48 3.29 12.82 -22.93
CA PRO A 48 2.87 12.02 -21.78
C PRO A 48 2.86 12.85 -20.48
N ASP A 49 1.69 12.98 -19.83
CA ASP A 49 1.53 13.70 -18.56
C ASP A 49 1.12 12.73 -17.42
N LEU A 50 1.74 12.91 -16.26
CA LEU A 50 1.47 12.18 -15.02
C LEU A 50 0.25 12.71 -14.24
N ARG A 51 -0.29 13.88 -14.58
CA ARG A 51 -1.50 14.43 -13.92
C ARG A 51 -2.66 13.44 -13.90
N ASN A 52 -2.84 12.71 -14.99
CA ASN A 52 -3.90 11.70 -15.14
C ASN A 52 -3.70 10.49 -14.22
N PHE A 53 -2.45 10.11 -13.99
CA PHE A 53 -2.11 9.07 -13.02
C PHE A 53 -2.47 9.51 -11.60
N PHE A 54 -2.05 10.72 -11.23
CA PHE A 54 -2.32 11.29 -9.91
C PHE A 54 -3.79 11.65 -9.68
N PHE A 55 -4.59 11.86 -10.73
CA PHE A 55 -6.03 12.05 -10.59
C PHE A 55 -6.73 10.80 -10.04
N TRP A 56 -6.37 9.61 -10.51
CA TRP A 56 -6.96 8.35 -10.05
C TRP A 56 -6.37 7.83 -8.73
N PHE A 57 -5.17 8.29 -8.39
CA PHE A 57 -4.40 7.82 -7.24
C PHE A 57 -5.17 7.87 -5.90
N PRO A 58 -5.83 8.98 -5.52
CA PRO A 58 -6.58 9.06 -4.25
C PRO A 58 -7.80 8.14 -4.23
N TRP A 59 -8.49 7.99 -5.37
CA TRP A 59 -9.66 7.13 -5.48
C TRP A 59 -9.31 5.68 -5.24
N VAL A 60 -8.25 5.18 -5.88
CA VAL A 60 -7.82 3.79 -5.69
C VAL A 60 -7.27 3.58 -4.27
N LEU A 61 -6.50 4.54 -3.72
CA LEU A 61 -6.02 4.47 -2.34
C LEU A 61 -7.15 4.42 -1.31
N SER A 62 -8.24 5.14 -1.53
CA SER A 62 -9.39 5.16 -0.62
C SER A 62 -10.05 3.78 -0.45
N ILE A 63 -9.97 2.93 -1.48
CA ILE A 63 -10.45 1.54 -1.44
C ILE A 63 -9.36 0.61 -0.91
N PHE A 64 -8.11 0.84 -1.31
CA PHE A 64 -6.98 -0.01 -0.96
C PHE A 64 -6.63 0.03 0.53
N ILE A 65 -6.61 1.21 1.16
CA ILE A 65 -6.23 1.37 2.57
C ILE A 65 -7.18 0.59 3.50
N PRO A 66 -8.52 0.72 3.39
CA PRO A 66 -9.45 -0.11 4.15
C PRO A 66 -9.27 -1.61 3.89
N ALA A 67 -9.06 -2.01 2.63
CA ALA A 67 -8.90 -3.42 2.28
C ALA A 67 -7.67 -4.05 2.95
N VAL A 68 -6.53 -3.35 2.97
CA VAL A 68 -5.32 -3.81 3.67
C VAL A 68 -5.54 -3.79 5.19
N THR A 69 -6.12 -2.72 5.74
CA THR A 69 -6.25 -2.55 7.20
C THR A 69 -7.29 -3.47 7.84
N MET A 70 -8.39 -3.80 7.16
CA MET A 70 -9.42 -4.73 7.66
C MET A 70 -8.84 -6.12 7.93
N ARG A 71 -7.83 -6.53 7.17
CA ARG A 71 -7.18 -7.83 7.31
C ARG A 71 -6.47 -8.00 8.66
N LEU A 72 -5.76 -6.96 9.13
CA LEU A 72 -4.98 -6.99 10.38
C LEU A 72 -5.77 -7.47 11.60
N TRP A 73 -7.06 -7.14 11.66
CA TRP A 73 -7.93 -7.48 12.79
C TRP A 73 -8.89 -8.62 12.48
N SER A 74 -9.37 -8.73 11.24
CA SER A 74 -10.29 -9.80 10.85
C SER A 74 -9.61 -11.17 10.87
N GLU A 75 -8.34 -11.25 10.49
CA GLU A 75 -7.61 -12.52 10.42
C GLU A 75 -7.34 -13.08 11.83
N GLU A 76 -7.08 -12.22 12.82
CA GLU A 76 -6.95 -12.62 14.23
C GLU A 76 -8.29 -12.96 14.88
N ARG A 77 -9.37 -12.25 14.53
CA ARG A 77 -10.72 -12.61 15.00
C ARG A 77 -11.14 -13.97 14.46
N ARG A 78 -10.84 -14.24 13.19
CA ARG A 78 -11.18 -15.51 12.53
C ARG A 78 -10.38 -16.69 13.09
N SER A 79 -9.11 -16.48 13.44
CA SER A 79 -8.21 -17.52 13.95
C SER A 79 -8.27 -17.69 15.48
N GLY A 80 -9.09 -16.91 16.18
CA GLY A 80 -9.24 -16.96 17.64
C GLY A 80 -8.00 -16.49 18.41
N THR A 81 -6.96 -15.98 17.73
CA THR A 81 -5.69 -15.61 18.37
C THR A 81 -5.79 -14.31 19.15
N ILE A 82 -6.89 -13.56 19.00
CA ILE A 82 -7.17 -12.37 19.80
C ILE A 82 -7.22 -12.67 21.30
N GLU A 83 -7.75 -13.83 21.69
CA GLU A 83 -7.84 -14.21 23.10
C GLU A 83 -6.45 -14.49 23.70
N LEU A 84 -5.55 -15.09 22.90
CA LEU A 84 -4.15 -15.27 23.27
C LEU A 84 -3.40 -13.95 23.36
N LEU A 85 -3.67 -13.01 22.44
CA LEU A 85 -3.07 -11.69 22.45
C LEU A 85 -3.48 -10.87 23.68
N LEU A 86 -4.74 -11.00 24.12
CA LEU A 86 -5.28 -10.30 25.29
C LEU A 86 -4.85 -10.91 26.62
N THR A 87 -4.47 -12.19 26.65
CA THR A 87 -3.97 -12.88 27.84
C THR A 87 -2.46 -12.76 28.03
N TRP A 88 -1.73 -12.31 27.01
CA TRP A 88 -0.30 -12.05 27.08
C TRP A 88 0.04 -10.77 27.86
N PRO A 89 1.20 -10.69 28.54
CA PRO A 89 1.63 -9.52 29.31
C PRO A 89 2.14 -8.40 28.40
N VAL A 90 1.32 -7.96 27.43
CA VAL A 90 1.64 -6.91 26.46
C VAL A 90 0.61 -5.80 26.59
N GLN A 91 1.04 -4.55 26.59
CA GLN A 91 0.12 -3.42 26.71
C GLN A 91 -0.66 -3.24 25.40
N ALA A 92 -1.98 -2.97 25.49
CA ALA A 92 -2.85 -2.86 24.31
C ALA A 92 -2.37 -1.82 23.29
N TRP A 93 -1.79 -0.70 23.74
CA TRP A 93 -1.26 0.34 22.85
C TRP A 93 -0.03 -0.13 22.07
N GLU A 94 0.82 -1.01 22.62
CA GLU A 94 1.98 -1.57 21.92
C GLU A 94 1.53 -2.43 20.73
N VAL A 95 0.42 -3.16 20.90
CA VAL A 95 -0.22 -3.96 19.84
C VAL A 95 -0.77 -3.07 18.75
N VAL A 96 -1.51 -2.01 19.12
CA VAL A 96 -2.09 -1.06 18.16
C VAL A 96 -0.99 -0.39 17.32
N VAL A 97 0.08 0.08 17.96
CA VAL A 97 1.20 0.73 17.25
C VAL A 97 1.93 -0.27 16.35
N GLY A 98 2.21 -1.49 16.82
CA GLY A 98 2.87 -2.51 16.01
C GLY A 98 2.07 -2.88 14.76
N LYS A 99 0.75 -3.06 14.92
CA LYS A 99 -0.19 -3.34 13.82
C LYS A 99 -0.30 -2.17 12.84
N TYR A 100 -0.39 -0.95 13.35
CA TYR A 100 -0.43 0.26 12.52
C TYR A 100 0.84 0.39 11.66
N LEU A 101 2.02 0.22 12.26
CA LEU A 101 3.30 0.27 11.53
C LEU A 101 3.39 -0.83 10.46
N ALA A 102 2.88 -2.04 10.74
CA ALA A 102 2.87 -3.13 9.77
C ALA A 102 1.97 -2.81 8.57
N GLY A 103 0.77 -2.25 8.82
CA GLY A 103 -0.11 -1.78 7.75
C GLY A 103 0.52 -0.65 6.93
N LEU A 104 1.13 0.34 7.59
CA LEU A 104 1.87 1.41 6.93
C LEU A 104 3.01 0.86 6.05
N PHE A 105 3.73 -0.15 6.51
CA PHE A 105 4.79 -0.77 5.72
C PHE A 105 4.26 -1.39 4.42
N VAL A 106 3.13 -2.11 4.49
CA VAL A 106 2.51 -2.70 3.29
C VAL A 106 2.06 -1.60 2.32
N ILE A 107 1.46 -0.52 2.83
CA ILE A 107 1.06 0.63 2.01
C ILE A 107 2.31 1.28 1.39
N ALA A 108 3.38 1.50 2.15
CA ALA A 108 4.62 2.09 1.66
C ALA A 108 5.28 1.23 0.57
N VAL A 109 5.31 -0.09 0.72
CA VAL A 109 5.78 -1.02 -0.32
C VAL A 109 4.92 -0.93 -1.57
N SER A 110 3.59 -0.85 -1.41
CA SER A 110 2.65 -0.72 -2.53
C SER A 110 2.85 0.60 -3.28
N LEU A 111 3.03 1.71 -2.56
CA LEU A 111 3.35 3.02 -3.12
C LEU A 111 4.72 3.00 -3.84
N ALA A 112 5.74 2.38 -3.24
CA ALA A 112 7.05 2.26 -3.86
C ALA A 112 6.98 1.49 -5.20
N LEU A 113 6.14 0.46 -5.28
CA LEU A 113 5.92 -0.28 -6.54
C LEU A 113 5.22 0.57 -7.61
N THR A 114 4.38 1.54 -7.22
CA THR A 114 3.76 2.44 -8.21
C THR A 114 4.74 3.41 -8.86
N LEU A 115 5.91 3.67 -8.24
CA LEU A 115 6.95 4.52 -8.81
C LEU A 115 7.53 3.98 -10.13
N VAL A 116 7.31 2.70 -10.44
CA VAL A 116 7.68 2.09 -11.72
C VAL A 116 7.04 2.86 -12.89
N VAL A 117 5.81 3.37 -12.74
CA VAL A 117 5.13 4.12 -13.81
C VAL A 117 5.81 5.47 -14.09
N PRO A 118 5.99 6.38 -13.11
CA PRO A 118 6.78 7.59 -13.32
C PRO A 118 8.22 7.33 -13.81
N LEU A 119 8.89 6.29 -13.29
CA LEU A 119 10.24 5.93 -13.72
C LEU A 119 10.30 5.51 -15.18
N SER A 120 9.31 4.78 -15.67
CA SER A 120 9.24 4.42 -17.09
C SER A 120 9.06 5.64 -18.00
N LEU A 121 8.25 6.61 -17.57
CA LEU A 121 8.03 7.87 -18.30
C LEU A 121 9.21 8.83 -18.25
N ALA A 122 10.08 8.73 -17.23
CA ALA A 122 11.29 9.55 -17.10
C ALA A 122 12.26 9.34 -18.27
N SER A 123 12.20 8.17 -18.90
CA SER A 123 13.02 7.86 -20.08
C SER A 123 12.49 8.50 -21.38
N VAL A 124 11.20 8.87 -21.41
CA VAL A 124 10.50 9.35 -22.63
C VAL A 124 10.23 10.85 -22.56
N THR A 125 10.12 11.42 -21.36
CA THR A 125 9.69 12.81 -21.13
C THR A 125 10.52 13.49 -20.06
N THR A 126 10.58 14.83 -20.13
CA THR A 126 11.15 15.64 -19.04
C THR A 126 10.17 15.66 -17.88
N ILE A 127 10.53 14.94 -16.81
CA ILE A 127 9.71 14.83 -15.62
C ILE A 127 10.12 15.87 -14.57
N GLU A 128 9.12 16.56 -14.04
CA GLU A 128 9.27 17.40 -12.85
C GLU A 128 9.17 16.56 -11.58
N TRP A 129 10.32 16.10 -11.08
CA TRP A 129 10.39 15.27 -9.87
C TRP A 129 9.73 15.91 -8.64
N GLY A 130 9.75 17.25 -8.53
CA GLY A 130 9.09 17.97 -7.45
C GLY A 130 7.56 17.78 -7.42
N VAL A 131 6.92 17.72 -8.59
CA VAL A 131 5.48 17.48 -8.70
C VAL A 131 5.14 16.04 -8.30
N ILE A 132 5.98 15.07 -8.68
CA ILE A 132 5.82 13.67 -8.26
C ILE A 132 5.89 13.56 -6.75
N PHE A 133 6.96 14.04 -6.11
CA PHE A 133 7.11 13.95 -4.66
C PHE A 133 5.95 14.60 -3.91
N THR A 134 5.47 15.75 -4.38
CA THR A 134 4.33 16.45 -3.78
C THR A 134 3.01 15.69 -3.98
N SER A 135 2.85 14.97 -5.09
CA SER A 135 1.63 14.21 -5.37
C SER A 135 1.56 12.88 -4.60
N TYR A 136 2.69 12.40 -4.08
CA TYR A 136 2.78 11.21 -3.22
C TYR A 136 2.64 11.52 -1.71
N LEU A 137 2.73 12.80 -1.33
CA LEU A 137 2.73 13.27 0.06
C LEU A 137 1.33 13.75 0.47
#